data_AF-A0A6N9Q5D1-F1
#
_entry.id   AF-A0A6N9Q5D1-F1
#
_cell.length_a   1.000
_cell.length_b   1.000
_cell.length_c   1.000
_cell.angle_alpha   90.00
_cell.angle_beta   90.00
_cell.angle_gamma   90.00
#
_symmetry.space_group_name_H-M   'P 1'
#
loop_
_entity.id
_entity.type
_entity.pdbx_description
1 polymer ?
#
loop_
_entity_poly.entity_id
_entity_poly.type
_entity_poly.pdbx_seq_one_letter_code
_entity_poly.pdbx_strand_id
1 'polypeptide(L)'
;MICHKEMKQLSVIKGVLIVKKARKILVTGLISIMIANILFIPNEAKANSDLIASVQSLENDILSLGQQQVVLTQSVLQLLVQQELSIPNYERLTELQTSVQNNATLWLDGIKNQNQKVIQDMINFNNSVSVYYDPLVELAQSVNDDPESKNQLIFGLTLLRDKLKNIQAHTNDTFKKTEALNSTIRVEHDEFSTIITTATTDSESRLAGLSTELEDLKNTKTELIVGLTGSVIGTLASGGNLIFTIASISGPLGAVGGLGIIVGIAFIVGSLVGLAVISKQIHEINQQIAAKAREIFVLNQDVSMMEVNRISMDDFAISIDETVIQNVDGTISSVISEFDETIDNIRLNNSISIDYLVNDLFTPLRDSMQLVSDQSEAIQTFDHISSTEINLDGELYDQIGN
;
A
#
# COMPACT_ATOMS: atom_id res chain seq x y z
N MET A 1 24.66 -39.24 -20.42
CA MET A 1 24.11 -39.05 -19.06
C MET A 1 24.19 -37.59 -18.56
N ILE A 2 24.60 -36.62 -19.40
CA ILE A 2 24.75 -35.20 -19.01
C ILE A 2 23.49 -34.38 -19.38
N CYS A 3 22.80 -34.67 -20.50
CA CYS A 3 21.58 -33.94 -20.90
C CYS A 3 20.36 -34.07 -19.96
N HIS A 4 20.32 -35.06 -19.06
CA HIS A 4 19.13 -35.26 -18.21
C HIS A 4 19.18 -34.43 -16.92
N LYS A 5 20.37 -34.01 -16.47
CA LYS A 5 20.55 -33.20 -15.26
C LYS A 5 20.26 -31.72 -15.53
N GLU A 6 20.67 -31.21 -16.69
CA GLU A 6 20.40 -29.83 -17.11
C GLU A 6 18.92 -29.59 -17.45
N MET A 7 18.23 -30.57 -18.03
CA MET A 7 16.78 -30.43 -18.27
C MET A 7 15.95 -30.42 -16.97
N LYS A 8 16.40 -31.12 -15.91
CA LYS A 8 15.75 -31.03 -14.59
C LYS A 8 15.98 -29.67 -13.92
N GLN A 9 17.18 -29.09 -14.01
CA GLN A 9 17.44 -27.77 -13.45
C GLN A 9 16.68 -26.66 -14.19
N LEU A 10 16.60 -26.70 -15.52
CA LEU A 10 15.78 -25.78 -16.32
C LEU A 10 14.27 -25.91 -16.03
N SER A 11 13.79 -27.12 -15.71
CA SER A 11 12.40 -27.36 -15.28
C SER A 11 12.10 -26.78 -13.90
N VAL A 12 13.03 -26.86 -12.96
CA VAL A 12 12.87 -26.32 -11.61
C VAL A 12 12.94 -24.79 -11.64
N ILE A 13 13.88 -24.20 -12.38
CA ILE A 13 14.01 -22.75 -12.55
C ILE A 13 12.75 -22.17 -13.23
N LYS A 14 12.24 -22.82 -14.29
CA LYS A 14 10.96 -22.41 -14.91
C LYS A 14 9.78 -22.57 -13.95
N GLY A 15 9.75 -23.62 -13.14
CA GLY A 15 8.71 -23.82 -12.12
C GLY A 15 8.70 -22.70 -11.08
N VAL A 16 9.86 -22.31 -10.56
CA VAL A 16 10.00 -21.20 -9.58
C VAL A 16 9.63 -19.85 -10.21
N LEU A 17 10.04 -19.58 -11.46
CA LEU A 17 9.69 -18.34 -12.15
C LEU A 17 8.19 -18.24 -12.47
N ILE A 18 7.56 -19.36 -12.86
CA ILE A 18 6.12 -19.44 -13.12
C ILE A 18 5.32 -19.28 -11.82
N VAL A 19 5.78 -19.86 -10.71
CA VAL A 19 5.15 -19.67 -9.39
C VAL A 19 5.32 -18.23 -8.88
N LYS A 20 6.47 -17.59 -9.06
CA LYS A 20 6.69 -16.18 -8.71
C LYS A 20 5.81 -15.23 -9.55
N LYS A 21 5.65 -15.51 -10.85
CA LYS A 21 4.79 -14.72 -11.75
C LYS A 21 3.30 -14.96 -11.48
N ALA A 22 2.91 -16.20 -11.20
CA ALA A 22 1.54 -16.56 -10.83
C ALA A 22 1.14 -15.99 -9.46
N ARG A 23 2.05 -15.96 -8.46
CA ARG A 23 1.80 -15.33 -7.16
C ARG A 23 1.66 -13.81 -7.25
N LYS A 24 2.50 -13.12 -8.03
CA LYS A 24 2.27 -11.69 -8.32
C LYS A 24 0.89 -11.47 -8.95
N ILE A 25 0.51 -12.27 -9.95
CA ILE A 25 -0.81 -12.17 -10.59
C ILE A 25 -1.97 -12.51 -9.62
N LEU A 26 -1.76 -13.36 -8.61
CA LEU A 26 -2.81 -13.74 -7.65
C LEU A 26 -2.97 -12.72 -6.51
N VAL A 27 -1.87 -12.07 -6.10
CA VAL A 27 -1.89 -10.98 -5.10
C VAL A 27 -2.44 -9.69 -5.73
N THR A 28 -2.08 -9.38 -6.98
CA THR A 28 -2.68 -8.27 -7.73
C THR A 28 -4.10 -8.60 -8.21
N GLY A 29 -4.41 -9.87 -8.46
CA GLY A 29 -5.70 -10.34 -9.00
C GLY A 29 -6.83 -10.47 -7.98
N LEU A 30 -6.55 -10.42 -6.67
CA LEU A 30 -7.58 -10.40 -5.63
C LEU A 30 -8.25 -9.03 -5.45
N ILE A 31 -7.74 -7.98 -6.11
CA ILE A 31 -8.32 -6.62 -6.08
C ILE A 31 -9.32 -6.40 -7.24
N SER A 32 -9.44 -7.32 -8.21
CA SER A 32 -10.28 -7.12 -9.41
C SER A 32 -11.56 -7.98 -9.45
N ILE A 33 -12.46 -7.85 -8.48
CA ILE A 33 -13.79 -8.47 -8.56
C ILE A 33 -14.91 -7.42 -8.57
N MET A 34 -15.78 -7.59 -9.57
CA MET A 34 -17.04 -6.89 -9.91
C MET A 34 -16.85 -5.61 -10.73
N ILE A 35 -17.57 -5.38 -11.84
CA ILE A 35 -18.99 -5.62 -12.07
C ILE A 35 -19.24 -6.18 -13.49
N ALA A 36 -19.91 -7.32 -13.57
CA ALA A 36 -20.52 -7.81 -14.80
C ALA A 36 -21.97 -8.19 -14.51
N ASN A 37 -22.90 -7.25 -14.71
CA ASN A 37 -24.30 -7.50 -15.05
C ASN A 37 -25.03 -6.17 -15.26
N ILE A 38 -25.23 -5.75 -16.51
CA ILE A 38 -26.31 -4.80 -16.83
C ILE A 38 -27.08 -5.35 -18.04
N LEU A 39 -28.20 -6.00 -17.75
CA LEU A 39 -29.27 -6.26 -18.71
C LEU A 39 -30.27 -5.09 -18.60
N PHE A 40 -30.44 -4.36 -19.72
CA PHE A 40 -31.47 -3.37 -20.04
C PHE A 40 -32.18 -2.67 -18.86
N ILE A 41 -31.64 -1.50 -18.48
CA ILE A 41 -32.25 -0.52 -17.58
C ILE A 41 -32.37 0.82 -18.36
N PRO A 42 -33.49 1.56 -18.25
CA PRO A 42 -33.64 2.88 -18.88
C PRO A 42 -32.55 3.86 -18.43
N ASN A 43 -32.13 4.77 -19.32
CA ASN A 43 -30.94 5.64 -19.16
C ASN A 43 -30.88 6.42 -17.82
N GLU A 44 -32.03 6.86 -17.29
CA GLU A 44 -32.09 7.62 -16.02
C GLU A 44 -31.71 6.77 -14.80
N ALA A 45 -32.01 5.47 -14.82
CA ALA A 45 -31.66 4.55 -13.75
C ALA A 45 -30.25 3.92 -13.93
N LYS A 46 -29.62 4.11 -15.10
CA LYS A 46 -28.28 3.59 -15.39
C LYS A 46 -27.15 4.52 -14.89
N ALA A 47 -27.26 5.83 -15.11
CA ALA A 47 -26.30 6.80 -14.57
C ALA A 47 -26.28 6.83 -13.01
N ASN A 48 -27.38 6.38 -12.38
CA ASN A 48 -27.55 6.31 -10.91
C ASN A 48 -26.70 5.21 -10.26
N SER A 49 -26.72 3.98 -10.78
CA SER A 49 -25.94 2.88 -10.21
C SER A 49 -24.44 3.12 -10.32
N ASP A 50 -24.02 3.85 -11.34
CA ASP A 50 -22.63 3.91 -11.77
C ASP A 50 -21.84 4.98 -10.96
N LEU A 51 -22.47 6.11 -10.59
CA LEU A 51 -21.86 7.09 -9.67
C LEU A 51 -21.70 6.54 -8.25
N ILE A 52 -22.74 5.93 -7.68
CA ILE A 52 -22.67 5.36 -6.32
C ILE A 52 -21.64 4.23 -6.28
N ALA A 53 -21.66 3.34 -7.28
CA ALA A 53 -20.65 2.29 -7.40
C ALA A 53 -19.23 2.85 -7.54
N SER A 54 -19.07 3.96 -8.28
CA SER A 54 -17.76 4.63 -8.41
C SER A 54 -17.29 5.23 -7.08
N VAL A 55 -18.17 5.87 -6.30
CA VAL A 55 -17.78 6.41 -4.98
C VAL A 55 -17.51 5.28 -3.97
N GLN A 56 -18.24 4.17 -4.03
CA GLN A 56 -17.93 2.98 -3.22
C GLN A 56 -16.61 2.31 -3.64
N SER A 57 -16.27 2.32 -4.93
CA SER A 57 -14.94 1.93 -5.38
C SER A 57 -13.87 2.85 -4.80
N LEU A 58 -14.15 4.15 -4.75
CA LEU A 58 -13.20 5.15 -4.26
C LEU A 58 -12.88 4.93 -2.78
N GLU A 59 -13.87 4.55 -1.98
CA GLU A 59 -13.69 4.13 -0.59
C GLU A 59 -12.65 3.00 -0.50
N ASN A 60 -12.84 1.92 -1.26
CA ASN A 60 -11.91 0.79 -1.26
C ASN A 60 -10.51 1.18 -1.76
N ASP A 61 -10.42 2.00 -2.79
CA ASP A 61 -9.14 2.44 -3.36
C ASP A 61 -8.36 3.34 -2.39
N ILE A 62 -9.04 4.25 -1.68
CA ILE A 62 -8.44 5.07 -0.62
C ILE A 62 -8.00 4.21 0.56
N LEU A 63 -8.80 3.22 0.96
CA LEU A 63 -8.42 2.25 1.98
C LEU A 63 -7.13 1.52 1.56
N SER A 64 -7.05 1.02 0.32
CA SER A 64 -5.85 0.35 -0.21
C SER A 64 -4.64 1.29 -0.25
N LEU A 65 -4.82 2.55 -0.61
CA LEU A 65 -3.75 3.57 -0.56
C LEU A 65 -3.21 3.74 0.86
N GLY A 66 -4.09 3.84 1.84
CA GLY A 66 -3.72 3.91 3.25
C GLY A 66 -2.97 2.66 3.73
N GLN A 67 -3.45 1.48 3.36
CA GLN A 67 -2.82 0.20 3.73
C GLN A 67 -1.40 0.13 3.17
N GLN A 68 -1.25 0.43 1.88
CA GLN A 68 0.05 0.45 1.22
C GLN A 68 0.98 1.45 1.88
N GLN A 69 0.52 2.66 2.20
CA GLN A 69 1.35 3.69 2.83
C GLN A 69 1.92 3.23 4.17
N VAL A 70 1.17 2.45 4.94
CA VAL A 70 1.62 1.87 6.21
C VAL A 70 2.71 0.82 5.98
N VAL A 71 2.51 -0.15 5.08
CA VAL A 71 3.53 -1.17 4.76
C VAL A 71 4.78 -0.53 4.16
N LEU A 72 4.58 0.45 3.29
CA LEU A 72 5.68 1.11 2.60
C LEU A 72 6.49 1.96 3.57
N THR A 73 5.84 2.64 4.53
CA THR A 73 6.54 3.32 5.62
C THR A 73 7.37 2.33 6.44
N GLN A 74 6.78 1.18 6.80
CA GLN A 74 7.48 0.13 7.54
C GLN A 74 8.75 -0.35 6.82
N SER A 75 8.62 -0.70 5.54
CA SER A 75 9.73 -1.23 4.74
C SER A 75 10.80 -0.19 4.47
N VAL A 76 10.42 1.07 4.23
CA VAL A 76 11.34 2.20 4.13
C VAL A 76 12.12 2.39 5.42
N LEU A 77 11.44 2.42 6.57
CA LEU A 77 12.11 2.52 7.86
C LEU A 77 13.10 1.36 8.03
N GLN A 78 12.70 0.12 7.71
CA GLN A 78 13.54 -1.08 7.84
C GLN A 78 14.81 -0.95 7.02
N LEU A 79 14.71 -0.44 5.80
CA LEU A 79 15.84 -0.26 4.90
C LEU A 79 16.76 0.88 5.35
N LEU A 80 16.21 1.99 5.82
CA LEU A 80 16.99 3.17 6.24
C LEU A 80 17.78 2.93 7.52
N VAL A 81 17.32 2.03 8.39
CA VAL A 81 18.07 1.67 9.61
C VAL A 81 19.10 0.57 9.36
N GLN A 82 19.09 -0.10 8.19
CA GLN A 82 20.09 -1.12 7.88
C GLN A 82 21.50 -0.53 7.89
N GLN A 83 22.43 -1.31 8.42
CA GLN A 83 23.85 -0.97 8.36
C GLN A 83 24.35 -1.05 6.92
N GLU A 84 25.31 -0.18 6.58
CA GLU A 84 25.97 -0.21 5.29
C GLU A 84 26.62 -1.57 5.05
N LEU A 85 26.30 -2.17 3.90
CA LEU A 85 26.87 -3.43 3.47
C LEU A 85 28.29 -3.17 2.97
N SER A 86 29.28 -3.82 3.57
CA SER A 86 30.66 -3.76 3.11
C SER A 86 31.22 -5.16 2.97
N ILE A 87 31.25 -5.67 1.74
CA ILE A 87 31.72 -7.02 1.45
C ILE A 87 32.82 -6.96 0.37
N PRO A 88 34.05 -7.42 0.69
CA PRO A 88 35.11 -7.53 -0.30
C PRO A 88 34.68 -8.36 -1.52
N ASN A 89 34.96 -7.86 -2.73
CA ASN A 89 34.55 -8.43 -4.03
C ASN A 89 33.06 -8.25 -4.42
N TYR A 90 32.26 -7.58 -3.59
CA TYR A 90 30.85 -7.30 -3.87
C TYR A 90 30.50 -5.81 -3.70
N GLU A 91 31.42 -4.92 -4.10
CA GLU A 91 31.26 -3.45 -4.01
C GLU A 91 29.96 -2.95 -4.67
N ARG A 92 29.52 -3.64 -5.73
CA ARG A 92 28.25 -3.35 -6.42
C ARG A 92 27.03 -3.48 -5.50
N LEU A 93 27.05 -4.39 -4.52
CA LEU A 93 25.95 -4.53 -3.56
C LEU A 93 25.85 -3.31 -2.65
N THR A 94 26.99 -2.73 -2.24
CA THR A 94 27.03 -1.48 -1.46
C THR A 94 26.42 -0.34 -2.25
N GLU A 95 26.83 -0.17 -3.51
CA GLU A 95 26.28 0.87 -4.40
C GLU A 95 24.76 0.74 -4.57
N LEU A 96 24.28 -0.48 -4.80
CA LEU A 96 22.85 -0.77 -4.95
C LEU A 96 22.07 -0.51 -3.66
N GLN A 97 22.60 -0.93 -2.50
CA GLN A 97 21.98 -0.64 -1.20
C GLN A 97 21.86 0.87 -0.97
N THR A 98 22.94 1.63 -1.19
CA THR A 98 22.93 3.09 -1.06
C THR A 98 21.92 3.73 -2.02
N SER A 99 21.84 3.26 -3.26
CA SER A 99 20.88 3.78 -4.24
C SER A 99 19.43 3.52 -3.81
N VAL A 100 19.11 2.31 -3.36
CA VAL A 100 17.76 1.97 -2.90
C VAL A 100 17.42 2.70 -1.60
N GLN A 101 18.38 2.92 -0.70
CA GLN A 101 18.19 3.77 0.49
C GLN A 101 17.88 5.22 0.10
N ASN A 102 18.56 5.78 -0.90
CA ASN A 102 18.22 7.12 -1.42
C ASN A 102 16.80 7.14 -2.01
N ASN A 103 16.41 6.09 -2.75
CA ASN A 103 15.05 5.95 -3.28
C ASN A 103 14.00 5.85 -2.16
N ALA A 104 14.32 5.18 -1.05
CA ALA A 104 13.47 5.11 0.13
C ALA A 104 13.33 6.47 0.83
N THR A 105 14.41 7.25 0.91
CA THR A 105 14.35 8.65 1.39
C THR A 105 13.50 9.53 0.47
N LEU A 106 13.65 9.40 -0.86
CA LEU A 106 12.83 10.13 -1.83
C LEU A 106 11.34 9.80 -1.69
N TRP A 107 11.02 8.54 -1.42
CA TRP A 107 9.65 8.16 -1.10
C TRP A 107 9.17 8.83 0.19
N LEU A 108 9.95 8.72 1.27
CA LEU A 108 9.58 9.21 2.60
C LEU A 108 9.36 10.72 2.62
N ASP A 109 10.28 11.47 2.02
CA ASP A 109 10.30 12.94 2.06
C ASP A 109 9.43 13.56 0.95
N GLY A 110 9.13 12.79 -0.11
CA GLY A 110 8.45 13.27 -1.31
C GLY A 110 7.08 12.64 -1.53
N ILE A 111 7.06 11.37 -1.94
CA ILE A 111 5.84 10.67 -2.38
C ILE A 111 4.87 10.45 -1.24
N LYS A 112 5.34 10.09 -0.04
CA LYS A 112 4.50 9.94 1.16
C LYS A 112 3.67 11.20 1.43
N ASN A 113 4.33 12.37 1.37
CA ASN A 113 3.68 13.67 1.57
C ASN A 113 2.65 13.98 0.48
N GLN A 114 2.89 13.54 -0.75
CA GLN A 114 1.93 13.69 -1.86
C GLN A 114 0.72 12.76 -1.69
N ASN A 115 0.91 11.51 -1.29
CA ASN A 115 -0.19 10.60 -0.94
C ASN A 115 -1.05 11.19 0.19
N GLN A 116 -0.43 11.76 1.23
CA GLN A 116 -1.16 12.45 2.31
C GLN A 116 -1.96 13.64 1.80
N LYS A 117 -1.41 14.39 0.83
CA LYS A 117 -2.14 15.48 0.18
C LYS A 117 -3.38 14.97 -0.54
N VAL A 118 -3.29 13.85 -1.27
CA VAL A 118 -4.46 13.22 -1.93
C VAL A 118 -5.53 12.84 -0.90
N ILE A 119 -5.12 12.22 0.22
CA ILE A 119 -6.02 11.86 1.33
C ILE A 119 -6.67 13.11 1.95
N GLN A 120 -5.90 14.17 2.20
CA GLN A 120 -6.42 15.44 2.71
C GLN A 120 -7.38 16.13 1.73
N ASP A 121 -7.08 16.05 0.44
CA ASP A 121 -7.93 16.59 -0.61
C ASP A 121 -9.28 15.86 -0.67
N MET A 122 -9.33 14.54 -0.41
CA MET A 122 -10.57 13.76 -0.28
C MET A 122 -11.44 14.22 0.91
N ILE A 123 -10.82 14.45 2.08
CA ILE A 123 -11.53 15.02 3.25
C ILE A 123 -12.11 16.40 2.91
N ASN A 124 -11.31 17.25 2.25
CA ASN A 124 -11.76 18.58 1.82
C ASN A 124 -12.90 18.52 0.78
N PHE A 125 -12.91 17.48 -0.06
CA PHE A 125 -13.99 17.23 -0.99
C PHE A 125 -15.27 16.81 -0.26
N ASN A 126 -15.20 15.90 0.73
CA ASN A 126 -16.34 15.55 1.57
C ASN A 126 -16.94 16.79 2.27
N ASN A 127 -16.10 17.66 2.84
CA ASN A 127 -16.55 18.92 3.43
C ASN A 127 -17.30 19.79 2.42
N SER A 128 -16.85 19.80 1.16
CA SER A 128 -17.54 20.53 0.09
C SER A 128 -18.90 19.91 -0.24
N VAL A 129 -18.96 18.58 -0.38
CA VAL A 129 -20.22 17.84 -0.62
C VAL A 129 -21.22 18.09 0.52
N SER A 130 -20.78 18.00 1.77
CA SER A 130 -21.61 18.26 2.95
C SER A 130 -22.16 19.69 2.98
N VAL A 131 -21.33 20.69 2.67
CA VAL A 131 -21.77 22.11 2.63
C VAL A 131 -22.76 22.37 1.48
N TYR A 132 -22.56 21.74 0.33
CA TYR A 132 -23.44 21.93 -0.83
C TYR A 132 -24.72 21.08 -0.76
N TYR A 133 -24.82 20.10 0.12
CA TYR A 133 -25.96 19.18 0.18
C TYR A 133 -27.31 19.91 0.36
N ASP A 134 -27.49 20.68 1.43
CA ASP A 134 -28.77 21.35 1.69
C ASP A 134 -29.15 22.36 0.57
N PRO A 135 -28.24 23.23 0.08
CA PRO A 135 -28.52 24.08 -1.07
C PRO A 135 -28.90 23.30 -2.34
N LEU A 136 -28.22 22.19 -2.65
CA LEU A 136 -28.53 21.39 -3.83
C LEU A 136 -29.90 20.72 -3.72
N VAL A 137 -30.27 20.25 -2.51
CA VAL A 137 -31.61 19.69 -2.24
C VAL A 137 -32.70 20.75 -2.38
N GLU A 138 -32.47 21.96 -1.87
CA GLU A 138 -33.40 23.08 -2.01
C GLU A 138 -33.62 23.45 -3.49
N LEU A 139 -32.53 23.62 -4.25
CA LEU A 139 -32.57 23.91 -5.68
C LEU A 139 -33.23 22.81 -6.50
N ALA A 140 -33.11 21.55 -6.08
CA ALA A 140 -33.79 20.44 -6.73
C ALA A 140 -35.31 20.53 -6.63
N GLN A 141 -35.87 21.12 -5.55
CA GLN A 141 -37.33 21.22 -5.39
C GLN A 141 -38.00 22.10 -6.45
N SER A 142 -37.27 23.09 -6.97
CA SER A 142 -37.76 24.05 -7.97
C SER A 142 -37.11 23.88 -9.35
N VAL A 143 -36.36 22.79 -9.57
CA VAL A 143 -35.55 22.58 -10.79
C VAL A 143 -36.38 22.56 -12.09
N ASN A 144 -37.64 22.15 -12.00
CA ASN A 144 -38.55 22.05 -13.16
C ASN A 144 -39.37 23.33 -13.40
N ASP A 145 -39.53 24.16 -12.36
CA ASP A 145 -40.44 25.30 -12.35
C ASP A 145 -39.71 26.65 -12.48
N ASP A 146 -38.45 26.70 -12.06
CA ASP A 146 -37.62 27.91 -12.06
C ASP A 146 -36.29 27.69 -12.82
N PRO A 147 -36.10 28.39 -13.97
CA PRO A 147 -34.85 28.34 -14.72
C PRO A 147 -33.62 28.76 -13.92
N GLU A 148 -33.76 29.67 -12.95
CA GLU A 148 -32.63 30.10 -12.13
C GLU A 148 -32.19 28.99 -11.17
N SER A 149 -33.14 28.33 -10.50
CA SER A 149 -32.88 27.15 -9.66
C SER A 149 -32.13 26.07 -10.43
N LYS A 150 -32.55 25.81 -11.68
CA LYS A 150 -31.86 24.86 -12.58
C LYS A 150 -30.43 25.27 -12.91
N ASN A 151 -30.18 26.55 -13.21
CA ASN A 151 -28.84 27.06 -13.50
C ASN A 151 -27.92 26.98 -12.27
N GLN A 152 -28.43 27.32 -11.09
CA GLN A 152 -27.70 27.25 -9.84
C GLN A 152 -27.39 25.80 -9.44
N LEU A 153 -28.29 24.86 -9.71
CA LEU A 153 -28.04 23.42 -9.52
C LEU A 153 -26.86 22.94 -10.38
N ILE A 154 -26.89 23.27 -11.68
CA ILE A 154 -25.80 22.95 -12.62
C ILE A 154 -24.48 23.57 -12.14
N PHE A 155 -24.52 24.81 -11.65
CA PHE A 155 -23.35 25.51 -11.14
C PHE A 155 -22.76 24.82 -9.90
N GLY A 156 -23.60 24.41 -8.93
CA GLY A 156 -23.15 23.68 -7.75
C GLY A 156 -22.47 22.35 -8.09
N LEU A 157 -23.06 21.56 -8.99
CA LEU A 157 -22.47 20.31 -9.47
C LEU A 157 -21.17 20.53 -10.25
N THR A 158 -21.10 21.60 -11.03
CA THR A 158 -19.87 22.03 -11.74
C THR A 158 -18.75 22.32 -10.75
N LEU A 159 -19.02 23.01 -9.65
CA LEU A 159 -18.02 23.29 -8.61
C LEU A 159 -17.50 22.01 -7.93
N LEU A 160 -18.37 21.04 -7.65
CA LEU A 160 -17.97 19.74 -7.08
C LEU A 160 -17.09 18.96 -8.06
N ARG A 161 -17.49 18.86 -9.32
CA ARG A 161 -16.69 18.22 -10.38
C ARG A 161 -15.32 18.88 -10.56
N ASP A 162 -15.27 20.22 -10.59
CA ASP A 162 -14.01 20.94 -10.80
C ASP A 162 -13.05 20.76 -9.62
N LYS A 163 -13.57 20.60 -8.40
CA LYS A 163 -12.77 20.16 -7.25
C LYS A 163 -12.17 18.78 -7.51
N LEU A 164 -12.96 17.79 -7.93
CA LEU A 164 -12.43 16.46 -8.27
C LEU A 164 -11.37 16.50 -9.36
N LYS A 165 -11.52 17.32 -10.41
CA LYS A 165 -10.51 17.50 -11.46
C LYS A 165 -9.17 18.00 -10.89
N ASN A 166 -9.20 18.89 -9.90
CA ASN A 166 -7.97 19.33 -9.22
C ASN A 166 -7.33 18.19 -8.42
N ILE A 167 -8.15 17.37 -7.75
CA ILE A 167 -7.63 16.23 -6.99
C ILE A 167 -7.03 15.19 -7.93
N GLN A 168 -7.70 14.88 -9.03
CA GLN A 168 -7.20 14.00 -10.09
C GLN A 168 -5.83 14.46 -10.60
N ALA A 169 -5.65 15.77 -10.83
CA ALA A 169 -4.37 16.29 -11.27
C ALA A 169 -3.23 16.02 -10.25
N HIS A 170 -3.51 16.16 -8.95
CA HIS A 170 -2.56 15.81 -7.89
C HIS A 170 -2.32 14.29 -7.81
N THR A 171 -3.37 13.47 -7.90
CA THR A 171 -3.28 12.01 -7.88
C THR A 171 -2.43 11.49 -9.04
N ASN A 172 -2.66 11.99 -10.26
CA ASN A 172 -1.90 11.62 -11.46
C ASN A 172 -0.41 12.03 -11.37
N ASP A 173 -0.10 13.21 -10.83
CA ASP A 173 1.29 13.61 -10.59
C ASP A 173 1.98 12.67 -9.59
N THR A 174 1.27 12.29 -8.53
CA THR A 174 1.75 11.35 -7.52
C THR A 174 1.95 9.93 -8.11
N PHE A 175 1.01 9.48 -8.95
CA PHE A 175 1.12 8.23 -9.70
C PHE A 175 2.37 8.19 -10.56
N LYS A 176 2.62 9.21 -11.40
CA LYS A 176 3.80 9.25 -12.28
C LYS A 176 5.12 9.21 -11.51
N LYS A 177 5.19 9.89 -10.37
CA LYS A 177 6.38 9.85 -9.50
C LYS A 177 6.56 8.47 -8.86
N THR A 178 5.47 7.85 -8.42
CA THR A 178 5.49 6.49 -7.87
C THR A 178 5.89 5.46 -8.93
N GLU A 179 5.36 5.55 -10.15
CA GLU A 179 5.71 4.70 -11.28
C GLU A 179 7.21 4.83 -11.63
N ALA A 180 7.71 6.06 -11.74
CA ALA A 180 9.11 6.33 -12.02
C ALA A 180 10.02 5.74 -10.93
N LEU A 181 9.70 5.96 -9.65
CA LEU A 181 10.45 5.41 -8.53
C LEU A 181 10.41 3.88 -8.53
N ASN A 182 9.23 3.26 -8.71
CA ASN A 182 9.10 1.81 -8.74
C ASN A 182 9.91 1.19 -9.88
N SER A 183 9.93 1.82 -11.06
CA SER A 183 10.72 1.34 -12.20
C SER A 183 12.22 1.26 -11.88
N THR A 184 12.74 2.24 -11.14
CA THR A 184 14.15 2.27 -10.71
C THR A 184 14.42 1.23 -9.64
N ILE A 185 13.59 1.17 -8.60
CA ILE A 185 13.72 0.21 -7.51
C ILE A 185 13.70 -1.22 -8.05
N ARG A 186 12.80 -1.55 -9.00
CA ARG A 186 12.72 -2.90 -9.57
C ARG A 186 14.00 -3.33 -10.27
N VAL A 187 14.62 -2.43 -11.03
CA VAL A 187 15.88 -2.74 -11.73
C VAL A 187 17.01 -2.97 -10.72
N GLU A 188 17.15 -2.08 -9.74
CA GLU A 188 18.18 -2.17 -8.71
C GLU A 188 18.00 -3.40 -7.82
N HIS A 189 16.74 -3.71 -7.46
CA HIS A 189 16.36 -4.87 -6.68
C HIS A 189 16.61 -6.19 -7.41
N ASP A 190 16.26 -6.27 -8.70
CA ASP A 190 16.51 -7.46 -9.53
C ASP A 190 18.02 -7.72 -9.67
N GLU A 191 18.83 -6.66 -9.85
CA GLU A 191 20.29 -6.75 -9.89
C GLU A 191 20.85 -7.24 -8.54
N PHE A 192 20.44 -6.60 -7.44
CA PHE A 192 20.86 -6.96 -6.08
C PHE A 192 20.53 -8.42 -5.75
N SER A 193 19.29 -8.83 -6.02
CA SER A 193 18.82 -10.21 -5.80
C SER A 193 19.59 -11.23 -6.63
N THR A 194 19.97 -10.88 -7.86
CA THR A 194 20.72 -11.77 -8.75
C THR A 194 22.12 -12.02 -8.21
N ILE A 195 22.83 -10.98 -7.80
CA ILE A 195 24.19 -11.09 -7.24
C ILE A 195 24.19 -12.00 -6.00
N ILE A 196 23.24 -11.81 -5.07
CA ILE A 196 23.14 -12.63 -3.86
C ILE A 196 22.79 -14.08 -4.20
N THR A 197 21.87 -14.29 -5.15
CA THR A 197 21.50 -15.64 -5.58
C THR A 197 22.70 -16.38 -6.18
N THR A 198 23.53 -15.72 -6.98
CA THR A 198 24.77 -16.32 -7.51
C THR A 198 25.75 -16.66 -6.39
N ALA A 199 25.99 -15.72 -5.46
CA ALA A 199 26.89 -15.94 -4.32
C ALA A 199 26.46 -17.12 -3.43
N THR A 200 25.15 -17.31 -3.24
CA THR A 200 24.59 -18.45 -2.48
C THR A 200 24.60 -19.75 -3.26
N THR A 201 24.34 -19.76 -4.56
CA THR A 201 24.35 -21.01 -5.34
C THR A 201 25.73 -21.62 -5.53
N ASP A 202 26.78 -20.78 -5.52
CA ASP A 202 28.17 -21.22 -5.65
C ASP A 202 28.76 -21.73 -4.34
N SER A 203 27.98 -21.70 -3.26
CA SER A 203 28.39 -22.10 -1.91
C SER A 203 28.07 -23.56 -1.56
N GLU A 204 28.43 -23.99 -0.36
CA GLU A 204 28.13 -25.33 0.15
C GLU A 204 26.61 -25.62 0.18
N SER A 205 26.22 -26.87 -0.05
CA SER A 205 24.80 -27.28 -0.13
C SER A 205 23.98 -26.95 1.12
N ARG A 206 24.60 -26.94 2.31
CA ARG A 206 23.94 -26.54 3.56
C ARG A 206 23.60 -25.05 3.58
N LEU A 207 24.48 -24.20 3.05
CA LEU A 207 24.26 -22.75 2.97
C LEU A 207 23.10 -22.43 2.02
N ALA A 208 23.07 -23.09 0.86
CA ALA A 208 21.96 -22.98 -0.08
C ALA A 208 20.61 -23.42 0.53
N GLY A 209 20.61 -24.51 1.32
CA GLY A 209 19.42 -24.97 2.04
C GLY A 209 18.92 -23.96 3.08
N LEU A 210 19.82 -23.40 3.89
CA LEU A 210 19.46 -22.36 4.87
C LEU A 210 18.94 -21.07 4.23
N SER A 211 19.52 -20.67 3.10
CA SER A 211 19.06 -19.49 2.36
C SER A 211 17.65 -19.70 1.80
N THR A 212 17.32 -20.94 1.39
CA THR A 212 15.96 -21.31 0.96
C THR A 212 14.97 -21.25 2.13
N GLU A 213 15.32 -21.83 3.29
CA GLU A 213 14.49 -21.76 4.51
C GLU A 213 14.24 -20.30 4.94
N LEU A 214 15.25 -19.43 4.78
CA LEU A 214 15.14 -18.00 5.06
C LEU A 214 14.19 -17.29 4.10
N GLU A 215 14.23 -17.61 2.80
CA GLU A 215 13.29 -17.07 1.80
C GLU A 215 11.84 -17.46 2.13
N ASP A 216 11.58 -18.69 2.58
CA ASP A 216 10.25 -19.14 2.98
C ASP A 216 9.71 -18.39 4.22
N LEU A 217 10.57 -18.17 5.22
CA LEU A 217 10.21 -17.36 6.40
C LEU A 217 9.91 -15.92 6.02
N LYS A 218 10.72 -15.32 5.13
CA LYS A 218 10.48 -13.97 4.61
C LYS A 218 9.12 -13.89 3.90
N ASN A 219 8.81 -14.84 3.03
CA ASN A 219 7.52 -14.86 2.33
C ASN A 219 6.34 -14.96 3.31
N THR A 220 6.47 -15.79 4.36
CA THR A 220 5.46 -15.91 5.42
C THR A 220 5.28 -14.60 6.19
N LYS A 221 6.38 -13.90 6.50
CA LYS A 221 6.36 -12.56 7.12
C LYS A 221 5.57 -11.58 6.24
N THR A 222 5.86 -11.53 4.93
CA THR A 222 5.19 -10.64 3.98
C THR A 222 3.68 -10.91 3.94
N GLU A 223 3.26 -12.18 3.90
CA GLU A 223 1.84 -12.57 3.89
C GLU A 223 1.10 -12.09 5.15
N LEU A 224 1.73 -12.20 6.33
CA LEU A 224 1.14 -11.70 7.58
C LEU A 224 1.05 -10.18 7.64
N ILE A 225 2.07 -9.47 7.15
CA ILE A 225 2.06 -8.00 7.09
C ILE A 225 0.93 -7.50 6.20
N VAL A 226 0.75 -8.11 5.01
CA VAL A 226 -0.35 -7.77 4.11
C VAL A 226 -1.71 -8.07 4.75
N GLY A 227 -1.85 -9.18 5.49
CA GLY A 227 -3.08 -9.48 6.22
C GLY A 227 -3.39 -8.51 7.36
N LEU A 228 -2.38 -7.86 7.93
CA LEU A 228 -2.54 -6.95 9.08
C LEU A 228 -3.07 -5.57 8.67
N THR A 229 -2.70 -5.06 7.49
CA THR A 229 -2.87 -3.64 7.13
C THR A 229 -4.31 -3.18 7.07
N GLY A 230 -5.23 -4.01 6.57
CA GLY A 230 -6.65 -3.69 6.59
C GLY A 230 -7.23 -3.58 8.00
N SER A 231 -6.71 -4.36 8.95
CA SER A 231 -7.14 -4.30 10.34
C SER A 231 -6.51 -3.12 11.10
N VAL A 232 -5.32 -2.67 10.68
CA VAL A 232 -4.61 -1.52 11.28
C VAL A 232 -5.40 -0.23 11.08
N ILE A 233 -5.94 0.02 9.87
CA ILE A 233 -6.77 1.21 9.61
C ILE A 233 -8.01 1.24 10.50
N GLY A 234 -8.74 0.12 10.59
CA GLY A 234 -9.93 0.02 11.45
C GLY A 234 -9.60 0.20 12.94
N THR A 235 -8.39 -0.17 13.37
CA THR A 235 -7.96 0.03 14.76
C THR A 235 -7.71 1.50 15.07
N LEU A 236 -7.06 2.24 14.17
CA LEU A 236 -6.83 3.67 14.39
C LEU A 236 -8.12 4.48 14.30
N ALA A 237 -9.02 4.12 13.38
CA ALA A 237 -10.37 4.70 13.32
C ALA A 237 -11.14 4.55 14.64
N SER A 238 -10.88 3.49 15.41
CA SER A 238 -11.49 3.26 16.74
C SER A 238 -10.69 3.85 17.91
N GLY A 239 -9.68 4.68 17.63
CA GLY A 239 -8.85 5.33 18.66
C GLY A 239 -7.76 4.43 19.25
N GLY A 240 -7.41 3.33 18.57
CA GLY A 240 -6.28 2.49 18.93
C GLY A 240 -4.94 3.18 18.67
N ASN A 241 -3.87 2.65 19.28
CA ASN A 241 -2.50 3.09 19.05
C ASN A 241 -1.72 2.03 18.25
N LEU A 242 -0.93 2.49 17.29
CA LEU A 242 0.02 1.68 16.52
C LEU A 242 1.45 2.14 16.85
N ILE A 243 2.36 1.19 16.99
CA ILE A 243 3.80 1.43 17.17
C ILE A 243 4.55 0.55 16.18
N PHE A 244 5.54 1.12 15.48
CA PHE A 244 6.52 0.35 14.72
C PHE A 244 7.59 -0.20 15.65
N THR A 245 7.93 -1.47 15.53
CA THR A 245 9.06 -2.06 16.26
C THR A 245 10.18 -2.47 15.35
N ILE A 246 11.36 -1.91 15.60
CA ILE A 246 12.59 -2.29 14.92
C ILE A 246 13.17 -3.49 15.67
N ALA A 247 13.20 -4.64 15.01
CA ALA A 247 13.65 -5.88 15.58
C ALA A 247 15.13 -6.11 15.22
N SER A 248 15.98 -6.05 16.25
CA SER A 248 17.42 -6.28 16.13
C SER A 248 17.84 -7.57 16.83
N ILE A 249 18.92 -8.17 16.34
CA ILE A 249 19.62 -9.26 17.05
C ILE A 249 20.89 -8.75 17.70
N SER A 250 21.03 -9.04 18.99
CA SER A 250 22.32 -8.90 19.68
C SER A 250 23.29 -10.01 19.22
N GLY A 251 24.57 -9.69 18.98
CA GLY A 251 25.55 -10.69 18.56
C GLY A 251 26.85 -10.18 17.92
N PRO A 252 27.79 -11.10 17.57
CA PRO A 252 29.12 -10.78 17.01
C PRO A 252 29.07 -10.05 15.66
N LEU A 253 27.90 -10.04 15.03
CA LEU A 253 27.56 -9.31 13.83
C LEU A 253 27.40 -7.78 14.04
N GLY A 254 27.27 -7.29 15.28
CA GLY A 254 26.89 -5.90 15.60
C GLY A 254 27.90 -5.12 16.45
N ALA A 255 29.20 -5.42 16.37
CA ALA A 255 30.20 -4.84 17.28
C ALA A 255 30.57 -3.36 17.02
N VAL A 256 29.95 -2.67 16.05
CA VAL A 256 30.24 -1.26 15.75
C VAL A 256 28.97 -0.43 15.92
N GLY A 257 28.88 0.32 17.03
CA GLY A 257 27.86 1.38 17.20
C GLY A 257 26.68 1.08 18.13
N GLY A 258 26.54 -0.14 18.66
CA GLY A 258 25.53 -0.47 19.68
C GLY A 258 24.15 -0.88 19.15
N LEU A 259 23.90 -0.74 17.84
CA LEU A 259 22.75 -1.35 17.16
C LEU A 259 23.15 -2.74 16.66
N GLY A 260 22.37 -3.76 17.01
CA GLY A 260 22.50 -5.11 16.45
C GLY A 260 22.22 -5.14 14.95
N ILE A 261 22.34 -6.32 14.32
CA ILE A 261 21.85 -6.47 12.94
C ILE A 261 20.33 -6.42 12.94
N ILE A 262 19.76 -5.61 12.07
CA ILE A 262 18.33 -5.40 11.96
C ILE A 262 17.78 -6.46 11.01
N VAL A 263 16.96 -7.37 11.53
CA VAL A 263 16.43 -8.50 10.76
C VAL A 263 14.96 -8.31 10.39
N GLY A 264 14.31 -7.27 10.92
CA GLY A 264 12.97 -6.90 10.50
C GLY A 264 12.40 -5.68 11.23
N ILE A 265 11.29 -5.18 10.71
CA ILE A 265 10.37 -4.31 11.44
C ILE A 265 9.04 -5.04 11.62
N ALA A 266 8.33 -4.81 12.72
CA ALA A 266 6.97 -5.30 12.97
C ALA A 266 6.03 -4.15 13.41
N PHE A 267 4.74 -4.46 13.49
CA PHE A 267 3.72 -3.59 14.06
C PHE A 267 3.29 -4.11 15.43
N ILE A 268 2.92 -3.19 16.31
CA ILE A 268 2.32 -3.52 17.59
C ILE A 268 1.09 -2.67 17.80
N VAL A 269 -0.02 -3.34 18.10
CA VAL A 269 -1.33 -2.73 18.31
C VAL A 269 -1.81 -3.02 19.73
N GLY A 270 -2.06 -1.96 20.51
CA GLY A 270 -2.26 -2.07 21.96
C GLY A 270 -3.64 -2.55 22.43
N SER A 271 -4.69 -2.55 21.58
CA SER A 271 -6.08 -2.66 22.05
C SER A 271 -6.90 -3.84 21.49
N LEU A 272 -6.46 -4.55 20.44
CA LEU A 272 -7.25 -5.61 19.80
C LEU A 272 -6.58 -6.99 19.88
N VAL A 273 -7.26 -7.94 20.54
CA VAL A 273 -6.76 -9.32 20.76
C VAL A 273 -6.34 -10.02 19.47
N GLY A 274 -7.10 -9.86 18.38
CA GLY A 274 -6.75 -10.45 17.08
C GLY A 274 -5.44 -9.91 16.49
N LEU A 275 -5.17 -8.62 16.68
CA LEU A 275 -3.94 -7.98 16.18
C LEU A 275 -2.76 -8.23 17.10
N ALA A 276 -2.99 -8.40 18.40
CA ALA A 276 -1.97 -8.84 19.33
C ALA A 276 -1.40 -10.22 18.94
N VAL A 277 -2.27 -11.14 18.46
CA VAL A 277 -1.86 -12.46 17.95
C VAL A 277 -1.01 -12.35 16.70
N ILE A 278 -1.43 -11.57 15.71
CA ILE A 278 -0.66 -11.41 14.46
C ILE A 278 0.68 -10.71 14.74
N SER A 279 0.70 -9.68 15.60
CA SER A 279 1.95 -9.02 16.04
C SER A 279 2.93 -10.02 16.67
N LYS A 280 2.40 -10.94 17.48
CA LYS A 280 3.19 -12.04 18.06
C LYS A 280 3.71 -13.01 17.00
N GLN A 281 2.89 -13.38 16.01
CA GLN A 281 3.33 -14.25 14.90
C GLN A 281 4.45 -13.61 14.08
N ILE A 282 4.35 -12.31 13.78
CA ILE A 282 5.42 -11.57 13.10
C ILE A 282 6.70 -11.56 13.95
N HIS A 283 6.58 -11.34 15.26
CA HIS A 283 7.72 -11.41 16.18
C HIS A 283 8.37 -12.81 16.21
N GLU A 284 7.59 -13.88 16.29
CA GLU A 284 8.07 -15.26 16.23
C GLU A 284 8.76 -15.59 14.89
N ILE A 285 8.26 -15.06 13.77
CA ILE A 285 8.92 -15.21 12.47
C ILE A 285 10.22 -14.42 12.41
N ASN A 286 10.25 -13.19 12.95
CA ASN A 286 11.49 -12.42 13.04
C ASN A 286 12.55 -13.15 13.90
N GLN A 287 12.15 -13.84 14.97
CA GLN A 287 13.05 -14.71 15.75
C GLN A 287 13.59 -15.89 14.93
N GLN A 288 12.75 -16.49 14.08
CA GLN A 288 13.19 -17.58 13.18
C GLN A 288 14.14 -17.07 12.10
N ILE A 289 13.84 -15.92 11.48
CA ILE A 289 14.72 -15.21 10.53
C ILE A 289 16.07 -14.94 11.19
N ALA A 290 16.07 -14.37 12.41
CA ALA A 290 17.25 -14.14 13.22
C ALA A 290 18.09 -15.40 13.46
N ALA A 291 17.45 -16.49 13.87
CA ALA A 291 18.12 -17.76 14.11
C ALA A 291 18.79 -18.30 12.82
N LYS A 292 18.08 -18.23 11.69
CA LYS A 292 18.62 -18.67 10.39
C LYS A 292 19.76 -17.77 9.90
N ALA A 293 19.65 -16.45 10.04
CA ALA A 293 20.73 -15.54 9.71
C ALA A 293 21.99 -15.81 10.56
N ARG A 294 21.84 -16.15 11.84
CA ARG A 294 22.93 -16.59 12.73
C ARG A 294 23.56 -17.92 12.28
N GLU A 295 22.75 -18.91 11.87
CA GLU A 295 23.27 -20.17 11.30
C GLU A 295 24.08 -19.93 10.02
N ILE A 296 23.57 -19.09 9.11
CA ILE A 296 24.26 -18.70 7.87
C ILE A 296 25.56 -17.97 8.21
N PHE A 297 25.57 -17.05 9.17
CA PHE A 297 26.76 -16.30 9.56
C PHE A 297 27.92 -17.20 10.00
N VAL A 298 27.63 -18.24 10.80
CA VAL A 298 28.64 -19.19 11.27
C VAL A 298 29.28 -19.95 10.11
N LEU A 299 28.53 -20.20 9.03
CA LEU A 299 29.04 -20.87 7.83
C LEU A 299 29.72 -19.91 6.87
N ASN A 300 29.14 -18.73 6.66
CA ASN A 300 29.59 -17.69 5.76
C ASN A 300 29.02 -16.33 6.18
N GLN A 301 29.90 -15.47 6.72
CA GLN A 301 29.55 -14.14 7.19
C GLN A 301 28.98 -13.25 6.09
N ASP A 302 29.65 -13.22 4.92
CA ASP A 302 29.29 -12.34 3.81
C ASP A 302 27.88 -12.66 3.31
N VAL A 303 27.57 -13.95 3.13
CA VAL A 303 26.24 -14.40 2.71
C VAL A 303 25.15 -14.04 3.73
N SER A 304 25.45 -14.12 5.02
CA SER A 304 24.48 -13.70 6.06
C SER A 304 24.16 -12.21 5.96
N MET A 305 25.17 -11.36 5.80
CA MET A 305 24.97 -9.92 5.65
C MET A 305 24.23 -9.56 4.35
N MET A 306 24.50 -10.28 3.27
CA MET A 306 23.77 -10.16 2.00
C MET A 306 22.29 -10.49 2.19
N GLU A 307 21.96 -11.66 2.78
CA GLU A 307 20.58 -12.11 2.92
C GLU A 307 19.75 -11.23 3.87
N VAL A 308 20.34 -10.72 4.95
CA VAL A 308 19.64 -9.76 5.83
C VAL A 308 19.31 -8.47 5.08
N ASN A 309 20.24 -7.94 4.30
CA ASN A 309 19.98 -6.75 3.47
C ASN A 309 18.92 -7.04 2.40
N ARG A 310 18.98 -8.22 1.79
CA ARG A 310 18.00 -8.67 0.79
C ARG A 310 16.58 -8.64 1.34
N ILE A 311 16.36 -9.06 2.59
CA ILE A 311 15.03 -9.01 3.23
C ILE A 311 14.48 -7.58 3.23
N SER A 312 15.28 -6.58 3.64
CA SER A 312 14.82 -5.19 3.66
C SER A 312 14.55 -4.62 2.26
N MET A 313 15.38 -4.98 1.27
CA MET A 313 15.19 -4.53 -0.11
C MET A 313 13.99 -5.21 -0.77
N ASP A 314 13.77 -6.50 -0.51
CA ASP A 314 12.57 -7.24 -0.94
C ASP A 314 11.31 -6.61 -0.34
N ASP A 315 11.30 -6.36 0.97
CA ASP A 315 10.16 -5.75 1.66
C ASP A 315 9.83 -4.39 1.02
N PHE A 316 10.81 -3.54 0.75
CA PHE A 316 10.58 -2.23 0.10
C PHE A 316 10.11 -2.36 -1.35
N ALA A 317 10.80 -3.17 -2.16
CA ALA A 317 10.49 -3.33 -3.58
C ALA A 317 9.13 -3.99 -3.85
N ILE A 318 8.65 -4.85 -2.94
CA ILE A 318 7.32 -5.48 -3.03
C ILE A 318 6.23 -4.52 -2.55
N SER A 319 6.55 -3.64 -1.60
CA SER A 319 5.56 -2.74 -0.98
C SER A 319 5.22 -1.53 -1.85
N ILE A 320 6.13 -1.11 -2.73
CA ILE A 320 5.85 -0.05 -3.71
C ILE A 320 5.11 -0.62 -4.92
N ASP A 321 3.84 -0.22 -5.06
CA ASP A 321 2.97 -0.65 -6.14
C ASP A 321 2.16 0.54 -6.67
N GLU A 322 2.49 1.01 -7.87
CA GLU A 322 1.85 2.15 -8.52
C GLU A 322 0.37 1.89 -8.85
N THR A 323 -0.06 0.63 -8.91
CA THR A 323 -1.45 0.28 -9.28
C THR A 323 -2.45 0.80 -8.24
N VAL A 324 -2.05 0.92 -6.98
CA VAL A 324 -2.92 1.42 -5.90
C VAL A 324 -3.31 2.87 -6.14
N ILE A 325 -2.35 3.75 -6.40
CA ILE A 325 -2.64 5.17 -6.69
C ILE A 325 -3.23 5.35 -8.10
N GLN A 326 -2.93 4.45 -9.04
CA GLN A 326 -3.57 4.41 -10.35
C GLN A 326 -5.07 4.10 -10.25
N ASN A 327 -5.48 3.17 -9.38
CA ASN A 327 -6.88 2.85 -9.15
C ASN A 327 -7.63 4.06 -8.59
N VAL A 328 -7.04 4.77 -7.62
CA VAL A 328 -7.61 6.03 -7.09
C VAL A 328 -7.81 7.05 -8.23
N ASP A 329 -6.82 7.26 -9.10
CA ASP A 329 -6.93 8.17 -10.25
C ASP A 329 -8.05 7.75 -11.22
N GLY A 330 -8.10 6.47 -11.54
CA GLY A 330 -9.10 5.88 -12.42
C GLY A 330 -10.52 6.05 -11.87
N THR A 331 -10.71 5.79 -10.58
CA THR A 331 -12.00 5.93 -9.91
C THR A 331 -12.43 7.40 -9.80
N ILE A 332 -11.51 8.32 -9.48
CA ILE A 332 -11.81 9.77 -9.53
C ILE A 332 -12.24 10.17 -10.94
N SER A 333 -11.58 9.65 -11.99
CA SER A 333 -11.95 9.90 -13.38
C SER A 333 -13.38 9.44 -13.69
N SER A 334 -13.77 8.27 -13.20
CA SER A 334 -15.14 7.75 -13.36
C SER A 334 -16.15 8.67 -12.67
N VAL A 335 -15.90 9.07 -11.41
CA VAL A 335 -16.77 10.00 -10.68
C VAL A 335 -16.91 11.33 -11.43
N ILE A 336 -15.82 11.88 -11.98
CA ILE A 336 -15.86 13.11 -12.79
C ILE A 336 -16.76 12.94 -14.03
N SER A 337 -16.64 11.80 -14.73
CA SER A 337 -17.47 11.50 -15.91
C SER A 337 -18.95 11.47 -15.54
N GLU A 338 -19.29 10.83 -14.42
CA GLU A 338 -20.67 10.75 -13.94
C GLU A 338 -21.24 12.12 -13.53
N PHE A 339 -20.42 13.01 -12.97
CA PHE A 339 -20.81 14.40 -12.76
C PHE A 339 -21.09 15.12 -14.08
N ASP A 340 -20.24 14.95 -15.09
CA ASP A 340 -20.43 15.56 -16.42
C ASP A 340 -21.72 15.04 -17.08
N GLU A 341 -21.99 13.72 -17.01
CA GLU A 341 -23.23 13.11 -17.51
C GLU A 341 -24.47 13.63 -16.77
N THR A 342 -24.41 13.73 -15.44
CA THR A 342 -25.50 14.26 -14.61
C THR A 342 -25.80 15.73 -14.96
N ILE A 343 -24.77 16.55 -15.11
CA ILE A 343 -24.90 17.97 -15.47
C ILE A 343 -25.53 18.11 -16.85
N ASP A 344 -25.11 17.30 -17.83
CA ASP A 344 -25.65 17.33 -19.18
C ASP A 344 -27.09 16.83 -19.22
N ASN A 345 -27.41 15.77 -18.47
CA ASN A 345 -28.77 15.29 -18.28
C ASN A 345 -29.67 16.41 -17.73
N ILE A 346 -29.19 17.15 -16.72
CA ILE A 346 -29.93 18.28 -16.16
C ILE A 346 -30.14 19.36 -17.21
N ARG A 347 -29.08 19.74 -17.93
CA ARG A 347 -29.12 20.80 -18.92
C ARG A 347 -30.09 20.49 -20.07
N LEU A 348 -30.07 19.28 -20.58
CA LEU A 348 -30.77 18.88 -21.82
C LEU A 348 -32.24 18.54 -21.62
N ASN A 349 -32.63 18.07 -20.43
CA ASN A 349 -34.01 17.67 -20.17
C ASN A 349 -34.88 18.81 -19.64
N ASN A 350 -36.13 18.86 -20.12
CA ASN A 350 -37.12 19.86 -19.70
C ASN A 350 -37.69 19.58 -18.31
N SER A 351 -37.64 18.33 -17.86
CA SER A 351 -38.10 17.90 -16.55
C SER A 351 -37.16 16.83 -16.02
N ILE A 352 -36.94 16.85 -14.71
CA ILE A 352 -36.11 15.90 -13.97
C ILE A 352 -36.86 15.43 -12.74
N SER A 353 -36.69 14.16 -12.39
CA SER A 353 -37.21 13.63 -11.13
C SER A 353 -36.48 14.27 -9.95
N ILE A 354 -37.24 14.95 -9.08
CA ILE A 354 -36.73 15.50 -7.81
C ILE A 354 -36.26 14.37 -6.90
N ASP A 355 -37.02 13.26 -6.89
CA ASP A 355 -36.68 12.05 -6.13
C ASP A 355 -35.31 11.49 -6.55
N TYR A 356 -35.03 11.49 -7.86
CA TYR A 356 -33.73 11.12 -8.40
C TYR A 356 -32.62 12.06 -7.90
N LEU A 357 -32.79 13.38 -8.01
CA LEU A 357 -31.74 14.32 -7.57
C LEU A 357 -31.45 14.20 -6.06
N VAL A 358 -32.49 14.05 -5.24
CA VAL A 358 -32.33 14.10 -3.78
C VAL A 358 -31.97 12.72 -3.20
N ASN A 359 -32.76 11.70 -3.51
CA ASN A 359 -32.67 10.38 -2.86
C ASN A 359 -31.70 9.44 -3.56
N ASP A 360 -31.51 9.60 -4.87
CA ASP A 360 -30.62 8.73 -5.65
C ASP A 360 -29.23 9.35 -5.90
N LEU A 361 -29.12 10.68 -5.86
CA LEU A 361 -27.87 11.37 -6.19
C LEU A 361 -27.23 12.07 -4.99
N PHE A 362 -27.85 13.13 -4.45
CA PHE A 362 -27.20 13.95 -3.43
C PHE A 362 -27.04 13.26 -2.09
N THR A 363 -28.06 12.52 -1.65
CA THR A 363 -28.02 11.81 -0.36
C THR A 363 -27.00 10.68 -0.39
N PRO A 364 -27.00 9.77 -1.39
CA PRO A 364 -25.99 8.72 -1.47
C PRO A 364 -24.57 9.27 -1.68
N LEU A 365 -24.40 10.34 -2.46
CA LEU A 365 -23.09 10.99 -2.63
C LEU A 365 -22.56 11.52 -1.30
N ARG A 366 -23.39 12.24 -0.53
CA ARG A 366 -23.01 12.74 0.80
C ARG A 366 -22.63 11.60 1.73
N ASP A 367 -23.48 10.59 1.83
CA ASP A 367 -23.28 9.47 2.75
C ASP A 367 -22.03 8.65 2.38
N SER A 368 -21.82 8.39 1.09
CA SER A 368 -20.63 7.67 0.62
C SER A 368 -19.35 8.50 0.81
N MET A 369 -19.39 9.81 0.55
CA MET A 369 -18.24 10.68 0.78
C MET A 369 -17.90 10.84 2.27
N GLN A 370 -18.89 10.75 3.16
CA GLN A 370 -18.64 10.70 4.58
C GLN A 370 -17.83 9.45 4.96
N LEU A 371 -18.16 8.28 4.39
CA LEU A 371 -17.38 7.05 4.60
C LEU A 371 -15.94 7.19 4.08
N VAL A 372 -15.76 7.75 2.88
CA VAL A 372 -14.42 8.04 2.33
C VAL A 372 -13.64 8.99 3.25
N SER A 373 -14.31 10.01 3.82
CA SER A 373 -13.71 10.96 4.75
C SER A 373 -13.28 10.30 6.05
N ASP A 374 -14.15 9.51 6.67
CA ASP A 374 -13.86 8.80 7.93
C ASP A 374 -12.64 7.88 7.77
N GLN A 375 -12.55 7.17 6.64
CA GLN A 375 -11.37 6.36 6.31
C GLN A 375 -10.12 7.22 6.08
N SER A 376 -10.26 8.33 5.35
CA SER A 376 -9.16 9.25 5.08
C SER A 376 -8.59 9.84 6.38
N GLU A 377 -9.45 10.21 7.33
CA GLU A 377 -9.06 10.69 8.65
C GLU A 377 -8.30 9.63 9.44
N ALA A 378 -8.78 8.37 9.43
CA ALA A 378 -8.06 7.26 10.04
C ALA A 378 -6.66 7.08 9.43
N ILE A 379 -6.52 7.21 8.12
CA ILE A 379 -5.22 7.11 7.43
C ILE A 379 -4.29 8.27 7.81
N GLN A 380 -4.80 9.48 7.99
CA GLN A 380 -3.95 10.62 8.40
C GLN A 380 -3.26 10.41 9.75
N THR A 381 -3.88 9.67 10.66
CA THR A 381 -3.26 9.36 11.97
C THR A 381 -1.95 8.57 11.85
N PHE A 382 -1.67 7.95 10.70
CA PHE A 382 -0.41 7.25 10.44
C PHE A 382 0.83 8.13 10.38
N ASP A 383 0.68 9.44 10.19
CA ASP A 383 1.86 10.31 10.12
C ASP A 383 2.59 10.46 11.45
N HIS A 384 1.97 10.02 12.56
CA HIS A 384 2.49 10.16 13.92
C HIS A 384 2.86 8.82 14.58
N ILE A 385 2.97 7.74 13.81
CA ILE A 385 3.36 6.43 14.37
C ILE A 385 4.81 6.52 14.88
N SER A 386 5.00 6.26 16.17
CA SER A 386 6.33 6.16 16.77
C SER A 386 7.00 4.83 16.42
N SER A 387 8.32 4.84 16.33
CA SER A 387 9.13 3.64 16.28
C SER A 387 9.83 3.39 17.62
N THR A 388 9.86 2.16 18.08
CA THR A 388 10.70 1.73 19.22
C THR A 388 11.56 0.53 18.82
N GLU A 389 12.74 0.41 19.42
CA GLU A 389 13.60 -0.75 19.19
C GLU A 389 13.24 -1.87 20.16
N ILE A 390 13.21 -3.11 19.67
CA ILE A 390 13.04 -4.31 20.47
C ILE A 390 14.19 -5.28 20.21
N ASN A 391 14.65 -5.92 21.28
CA ASN A 391 15.56 -7.05 21.20
C ASN A 391 14.75 -8.33 20.96
N LEU A 392 15.06 -9.05 19.88
CA LEU A 392 14.40 -10.31 19.54
C LEU A 392 14.67 -11.45 20.53
N ASP A 393 15.71 -11.34 21.35
CA ASP A 393 16.02 -12.34 22.37
C ASP A 393 15.14 -12.19 23.64
N GLY A 394 14.33 -11.13 23.73
CA GLY A 394 13.35 -10.89 24.81
C GLY A 394 11.90 -11.08 24.38
N GLU A 395 10.99 -11.21 25.35
CA GLU A 395 9.54 -11.25 25.10
C GLU A 395 9.03 -9.90 24.57
N LEU A 396 8.14 -9.93 23.57
CA LEU A 396 7.67 -8.74 22.87
C LEU A 396 7.05 -7.72 23.84
N TYR A 397 5.98 -8.10 24.53
CA TYR A 397 5.17 -7.16 25.34
C TYR A 397 5.87 -6.66 26.60
N ASP A 398 6.88 -7.36 27.09
CA ASP A 398 7.70 -6.91 28.22
C ASP A 398 8.58 -5.70 27.85
N GLN A 399 8.85 -5.50 26.55
CA GLN A 399 9.74 -4.45 26.04
C GLN A 399 9.00 -3.16 25.63
N ILE A 400 7.67 -3.19 25.52
CA ILE A 400 6.84 -2.05 25.07
C ILE A 400 5.99 -1.50 26.23
N GLY A 401 6.01 -2.16 27.39
CA GLY A 401 5.23 -1.83 28.58
C GLY A 401 5.91 -0.92 29.61
N ASN A 402 6.98 -0.20 29.25
CA ASN A 402 7.65 0.79 30.12
C ASN A 402 7.63 2.19 29.50
#